data_AF-A0AA37KYM4-F1
#
_entry.id   AF-A0AA37KYM4-F1
#
_cell.length_a   1.000
_cell.length_b   1.000
_cell.length_c   1.000
_cell.angle_alpha   90.00
_cell.angle_beta   90.00
_cell.angle_gamma   90.00
#
_symmetry.space_group_name_H-M   'P 1'
#
loop_
_entity.id
_entity.type
_entity.pdbx_description
1 polymer ?
#
loop_
_entity_poly.entity_id
_entity_poly.type
_entity_poly.pdbx_seq_one_letter_code
_entity_poly.pdbx_strand_id
1 'polypeptide(L)'
;MTHARMVPWNGDLFRTRFFDALSLLLPSGEAFVIDAISDALQADGGQGVSAPALRDEALRFVREEAAHQRAHRRYNERLAQTGVPVSKLEGRVAAAVQDLAGLPLPMRLALAEAFEHLTALLSAQVLQGTAWLQGDGREARMWRWHCEEEVGHRHVASDVARAFGVGYARRVACLALATLYLGIDLSRLMTGLLWRDMVDGHVRPLGLLGQATRFAWCTAPGVGRMAIASLAGLLPRRLA
;
A
#
# COMPACT_ATOMS: atom_id res chain seq x y z
N MET A 1 -5.62 1.13 -36.35
CA MET A 1 -4.80 2.22 -35.80
C MET A 1 -3.71 1.57 -34.95
N THR A 2 -2.45 1.78 -35.28
CA THR A 2 -1.32 1.25 -34.51
C THR A 2 -1.19 2.10 -33.24
N HIS A 3 -1.64 1.57 -32.09
CA HIS A 3 -1.37 2.21 -30.82
C HIS A 3 0.14 2.27 -30.61
N ALA A 4 0.68 3.45 -30.30
CA ALA A 4 2.10 3.60 -29.97
C ALA A 4 2.45 2.62 -28.84
N ARG A 5 3.54 1.87 -29.01
CA ARG A 5 3.94 0.85 -28.05
C ARG A 5 4.27 1.53 -26.71
N MET A 6 3.62 1.10 -25.64
CA MET A 6 3.92 1.59 -24.29
C MET A 6 5.39 1.29 -23.93
N VAL A 7 6.08 2.29 -23.39
CA VAL A 7 7.42 2.12 -22.81
C VAL A 7 7.27 1.94 -21.30
N PRO A 8 7.69 0.80 -20.72
CA PRO A 8 7.63 0.60 -19.27
C PRO A 8 8.64 1.51 -18.57
N TRP A 9 8.21 2.23 -17.54
CA TRP A 9 9.10 3.11 -16.77
C TRP A 9 9.92 2.34 -15.72
N ASN A 10 9.52 1.10 -15.39
CA ASN A 10 10.16 0.30 -14.35
C ASN A 10 10.84 -0.99 -14.89
N GLY A 11 11.66 -0.85 -15.94
CA GLY A 11 12.41 -1.95 -16.54
C GLY A 11 11.59 -2.88 -17.43
N ASP A 12 10.44 -3.37 -16.96
CA ASP A 12 9.49 -4.15 -17.74
C ASP A 12 8.03 -3.78 -17.44
N LEU A 13 7.12 -4.30 -18.28
CA LEU A 13 5.71 -3.96 -18.21
C LEU A 13 5.06 -4.54 -16.96
N PHE A 14 5.42 -5.76 -16.57
CA PHE A 14 4.91 -6.39 -15.36
C PHE A 14 5.25 -5.55 -14.12
N ARG A 15 6.52 -5.16 -13.94
CA ARG A 15 6.95 -4.26 -12.85
C ARG A 15 6.23 -2.93 -12.88
N THR A 16 6.09 -2.34 -14.07
CA THR A 16 5.37 -1.07 -14.25
C THR A 16 3.94 -1.19 -13.77
N ARG A 17 3.21 -2.23 -14.21
CA ARG A 17 1.80 -2.44 -13.83
C ARG A 17 1.63 -2.85 -12.37
N PHE A 18 2.62 -3.49 -11.75
CA PHE A 18 2.58 -3.79 -10.31
C PHE A 18 2.49 -2.49 -9.50
N PHE A 19 3.34 -1.52 -9.81
CA PHE A 19 3.32 -0.22 -9.14
C PHE A 19 2.13 0.65 -9.58
N ASP A 20 1.70 0.59 -10.85
CA ASP A 20 0.46 1.25 -11.27
C ASP A 20 -0.75 0.73 -10.47
N ALA A 21 -0.85 -0.58 -10.29
CA ALA A 21 -1.92 -1.20 -9.52
C ALA A 21 -1.88 -0.80 -8.03
N LEU A 22 -0.70 -0.74 -7.41
CA LEU A 22 -0.54 -0.22 -6.04
C LEU A 22 -0.96 1.25 -5.95
N SER A 23 -0.53 2.09 -6.89
CA SER A 23 -0.89 3.51 -6.89
C SER A 23 -2.40 3.74 -7.00
N LEU A 24 -3.15 2.84 -7.64
CA LEU A 24 -4.61 2.90 -7.71
C LEU A 24 -5.29 2.52 -6.38
N LEU A 25 -4.61 1.80 -5.49
CA LEU A 25 -5.12 1.42 -4.17
C LEU A 25 -4.87 2.50 -3.13
N LEU A 26 -3.67 3.07 -3.15
CA LEU A 26 -3.13 3.91 -2.08
C LEU A 26 -4.01 5.13 -1.75
N PRO A 27 -4.53 5.93 -2.70
CA PRO A 27 -5.29 7.13 -2.35
C PRO A 27 -6.49 6.90 -1.42
N SER A 28 -7.20 5.78 -1.60
CA SER A 28 -8.33 5.40 -0.74
C SER A 28 -7.85 4.74 0.54
N GLY A 29 -6.78 3.92 0.48
CA GLY A 29 -6.17 3.31 1.67
C GLY A 29 -5.61 4.35 2.63
N GLU A 30 -4.80 5.29 2.14
CA GLU A 30 -4.23 6.39 2.91
C GLU A 30 -5.34 7.28 3.50
N ALA A 31 -6.43 7.53 2.75
CA ALA A 31 -7.60 8.24 3.30
C ALA A 31 -8.19 7.51 4.51
N PHE A 32 -8.39 6.19 4.39
CA PHE A 32 -8.91 5.37 5.48
C PHE A 32 -8.01 5.39 6.72
N VAL A 33 -6.69 5.31 6.50
CA VAL A 33 -5.71 5.34 7.59
C VAL A 33 -5.68 6.73 8.26
N ILE A 34 -5.62 7.80 7.47
CA ILE A 34 -5.72 9.20 7.95
C ILE A 34 -6.98 9.39 8.80
N ASP A 35 -8.13 8.94 8.31
CA ASP A 35 -9.41 9.11 9.00
C ASP A 35 -9.43 8.32 10.31
N ALA A 36 -8.95 7.07 10.32
CA ALA A 36 -8.89 6.25 11.53
C ALA A 36 -8.00 6.85 12.62
N ILE A 37 -6.82 7.36 12.25
CA ILE A 37 -5.90 8.00 13.19
C ILE A 37 -6.42 9.37 13.63
N SER A 38 -7.04 10.14 12.74
CA SER A 38 -7.65 11.43 13.07
C SER A 38 -8.82 11.28 14.04
N ASP A 39 -9.69 10.28 13.82
CA ASP A 39 -10.79 9.97 14.72
C ASP A 39 -10.28 9.54 16.11
N ALA A 40 -9.19 8.78 16.17
CA ALA A 40 -8.55 8.44 17.43
C ALA A 40 -7.99 9.68 18.15
N LEU A 41 -7.35 10.61 17.43
CA LEU A 41 -6.86 11.87 18.00
C LEU A 41 -8.00 12.77 18.54
N GLN A 42 -9.17 12.73 17.91
CA GLN A 42 -10.35 13.50 18.34
C GLN A 42 -11.08 12.84 19.52
N ALA A 43 -11.21 11.52 19.50
CA ALA A 43 -11.88 10.75 20.53
C ALA A 43 -11.10 10.70 21.86
N ASP A 44 -9.85 11.17 21.88
CA ASP A 44 -8.88 10.89 22.94
C ASP A 44 -9.39 11.18 24.35
N GLY A 45 -10.08 12.30 24.65
CA GLY A 45 -10.82 12.52 25.92
C GLY A 45 -10.14 12.16 27.26
N GLY A 46 -8.83 11.84 27.29
CA GLY A 46 -8.09 11.23 28.40
C GLY A 46 -7.96 9.69 28.44
N GLN A 47 -8.22 8.93 27.36
CA GLN A 47 -8.20 7.45 27.37
C GLN A 47 -7.28 6.76 26.34
N GLY A 48 -6.58 7.48 25.44
CA GLY A 48 -5.77 6.84 24.39
C GLY A 48 -4.43 7.53 24.11
N VAL A 49 -4.41 8.40 23.09
CA VAL A 49 -3.23 9.13 22.56
C VAL A 49 -2.93 10.37 23.41
N SER A 50 -3.00 10.24 24.74
CA SER A 50 -2.82 11.37 25.65
C SER A 50 -1.35 11.69 25.94
N ALA A 51 -0.42 10.80 25.55
CA ALA A 51 1.00 11.07 25.62
C ALA A 51 1.39 12.10 24.54
N PRO A 52 1.93 13.29 24.91
CA PRO A 52 2.23 14.35 23.95
C PRO A 52 3.10 13.90 22.77
N ALA A 53 4.07 13.01 23.02
CA ALA A 53 4.95 12.46 21.98
C ALA A 53 4.19 11.65 20.92
N LEU A 54 3.33 10.70 21.34
CA LEU A 54 2.55 9.88 20.40
C LEU A 54 1.55 10.73 19.60
N ARG A 55 0.98 11.76 20.25
CA ARG A 55 0.09 12.70 19.59
C ARG A 55 0.80 13.49 18.49
N ASP A 56 1.99 14.00 18.76
CA ASP A 56 2.78 14.76 17.79
C ASP A 56 3.25 13.88 16.63
N GLU A 57 3.61 12.63 16.91
CA GLU A 57 3.94 11.63 15.90
C GLU A 57 2.75 11.28 15.02
N ALA A 58 1.57 11.04 15.61
CA ALA A 58 0.34 10.78 14.87
C ALA A 58 -0.09 11.97 14.00
N LEU A 59 0.08 13.21 14.48
CA LEU A 59 -0.17 14.41 13.67
C LEU A 59 0.84 14.56 12.53
N ARG A 60 2.11 14.19 12.73
CA ARG A 60 3.12 14.17 11.66
C ARG A 60 2.77 13.12 10.62
N PHE A 61 2.46 11.92 11.05
CA PHE A 61 2.01 10.81 10.23
C PHE A 61 0.84 11.22 9.31
N VAL A 62 -0.24 11.82 9.87
CA VAL A 62 -1.38 12.30 9.08
C VAL A 62 -0.97 13.31 7.98
N ARG A 63 0.04 14.15 8.22
CA ARG A 63 0.52 15.11 7.20
C ARG A 63 1.32 14.44 6.09
N GLU A 64 2.15 13.46 6.44
CA GLU A 64 2.96 12.65 5.51
C GLU A 64 2.04 11.82 4.61
N GLU A 65 1.09 11.09 5.20
CA GLU A 65 0.05 10.34 4.48
C GLU A 65 -0.73 11.21 3.50
N ALA A 66 -1.17 12.40 3.95
CA ALA A 66 -1.87 13.32 3.06
C ALA A 66 -0.98 13.80 1.89
N ALA A 67 0.35 13.85 2.07
CA ALA A 67 1.28 14.16 1.00
C ALA A 67 1.43 12.99 0.02
N HIS A 68 1.53 11.76 0.51
CA HIS A 68 1.55 10.54 -0.30
C HIS A 68 0.30 10.44 -1.16
N GLN A 69 -0.87 10.67 -0.54
CA GLN A 69 -2.15 10.69 -1.23
C GLN A 69 -2.20 11.67 -2.40
N ARG A 70 -1.69 12.89 -2.21
CA ARG A 70 -1.60 13.86 -3.30
C ARG A 70 -0.62 13.40 -4.38
N ALA A 71 0.48 12.73 -4.02
CA ALA A 71 1.44 12.21 -4.98
C ALA A 71 0.86 11.06 -5.82
N HIS A 72 0.15 10.11 -5.19
CA HIS A 72 -0.52 9.02 -5.89
C HIS A 72 -1.67 9.49 -6.78
N ARG A 73 -2.46 10.49 -6.36
CA ARG A 73 -3.47 11.11 -7.25
C ARG A 73 -2.82 11.70 -8.51
N ARG A 74 -1.72 12.45 -8.36
CA ARG A 74 -0.95 12.99 -9.50
C ARG A 74 -0.30 11.90 -10.35
N TYR A 75 0.10 10.78 -9.76
CA TYR A 75 0.58 9.61 -10.49
C TYR A 75 -0.54 9.03 -11.34
N ASN A 76 -1.71 8.82 -10.74
CA ASN A 76 -2.88 8.23 -11.37
C ASN A 76 -3.47 9.13 -12.47
N GLU A 77 -3.38 10.45 -12.33
CA GLU A 77 -3.70 11.41 -13.40
C GLU A 77 -2.84 11.18 -14.67
N ARG A 78 -1.55 10.86 -14.51
CA ARG A 78 -0.68 10.51 -15.65
C ARG A 78 -1.01 9.14 -16.22
N LEU A 79 -1.29 8.17 -15.36
CA LEU A 79 -1.75 6.86 -15.78
C LEU A 79 -3.03 6.96 -16.62
N ALA A 80 -3.95 7.86 -16.26
CA ALA A 80 -5.16 8.11 -17.04
C ALA A 80 -4.87 8.62 -18.46
N GLN A 81 -3.80 9.43 -18.62
CA GLN A 81 -3.37 9.93 -19.95
C GLN A 81 -2.89 8.81 -20.88
N THR A 82 -2.56 7.63 -20.37
CA THR A 82 -2.23 6.45 -21.18
C THR A 82 -3.46 5.64 -21.63
N GLY A 83 -4.66 6.15 -21.39
CA GLY A 83 -5.93 5.49 -21.73
C GLY A 83 -6.41 4.45 -20.70
N VAL A 84 -5.74 4.33 -19.55
CA VAL A 84 -6.24 3.51 -18.43
C VAL A 84 -7.47 4.19 -17.83
N PRO A 85 -8.58 3.46 -17.58
CA PRO A 85 -9.81 4.03 -17.02
C PRO A 85 -9.68 4.23 -15.50
N VAL A 86 -8.74 5.07 -15.06
CA VAL A 86 -8.34 5.29 -13.67
C VAL A 86 -9.54 5.59 -12.77
N SER A 87 -10.39 6.55 -13.13
CA SER A 87 -11.57 6.93 -12.33
C SER A 87 -12.50 5.73 -12.03
N LYS A 88 -12.68 4.82 -12.99
CA LYS A 88 -13.49 3.60 -12.79
C LYS A 88 -12.82 2.62 -11.84
N LEU A 89 -11.49 2.50 -11.92
CA LEU A 89 -10.71 1.59 -11.07
C LEU A 89 -10.66 2.12 -9.64
N GLU A 90 -10.30 3.39 -9.45
CA GLU A 90 -10.28 4.05 -8.14
C GLU A 90 -11.68 4.07 -7.50
N GLY A 91 -12.75 4.28 -8.28
CA GLY A 91 -14.12 4.24 -7.75
C GLY A 91 -14.51 2.88 -7.16
N ARG A 92 -13.99 1.77 -7.70
CA ARG A 92 -14.22 0.43 -7.14
C ARG A 92 -13.44 0.22 -5.84
N VAL A 93 -12.19 0.68 -5.81
CA VAL A 93 -11.36 0.66 -4.60
C VAL A 93 -12.03 1.50 -3.51
N ALA A 94 -12.47 2.71 -3.84
CA ALA A 94 -13.15 3.60 -2.90
C ALA A 94 -14.41 2.97 -2.31
N ALA A 95 -15.24 2.31 -3.13
CA ALA A 95 -16.42 1.59 -2.64
C ALA A 95 -16.05 0.48 -1.65
N ALA A 96 -15.03 -0.33 -1.97
CA ALA A 96 -14.59 -1.41 -1.10
C ALA A 96 -13.94 -0.89 0.20
N VAL A 97 -13.29 0.28 0.18
CA VAL A 97 -12.74 0.94 1.39
C VAL A 97 -13.85 1.58 2.22
N GLN A 98 -14.90 2.11 1.59
CA GLN A 98 -16.05 2.68 2.28
C GLN A 98 -16.75 1.66 3.19
N ASP A 99 -16.83 0.40 2.76
CA ASP A 99 -17.34 -0.70 3.60
C ASP A 99 -16.51 -0.87 4.88
N LEU A 100 -15.18 -0.65 4.82
CA LEU A 100 -14.30 -0.70 5.98
C LEU A 100 -14.46 0.54 6.88
N ALA A 101 -14.74 1.70 6.29
CA ALA A 101 -14.92 2.97 7.03
C ALA A 101 -16.14 2.95 7.96
N GLY A 102 -17.14 2.11 7.67
CA GLY A 102 -18.31 1.91 8.54
C GLY A 102 -18.05 1.06 9.79
N LEU A 103 -16.85 0.49 9.95
CA LEU A 103 -16.51 -0.37 11.08
C LEU A 103 -16.27 0.43 12.37
N PRO A 104 -16.43 -0.17 13.57
CA PRO A 104 -16.10 0.48 14.82
C PRO A 104 -14.63 0.93 14.88
N LEU A 105 -14.36 2.06 15.53
CA LEU A 105 -13.01 2.66 15.60
C LEU A 105 -11.90 1.67 16.00
N PRO A 106 -12.04 0.80 17.02
CA PRO A 106 -10.99 -0.18 17.35
C PRO A 106 -10.68 -1.18 16.22
N MET A 107 -11.64 -1.46 15.34
CA MET A 107 -11.42 -2.33 14.18
C MET A 107 -10.79 -1.54 13.03
N ARG A 108 -11.18 -0.28 12.82
CA ARG A 108 -10.54 0.63 11.87
C ARG A 108 -9.07 0.86 12.21
N LEU A 109 -8.74 1.09 13.48
CA LEU A 109 -7.36 1.24 13.94
C LEU A 109 -6.53 -0.04 13.74
N ALA A 110 -7.12 -1.22 14.00
CA ALA A 110 -6.45 -2.50 13.75
C ALA A 110 -6.18 -2.75 12.25
N LEU A 111 -7.12 -2.35 11.39
CA LEU A 111 -6.95 -2.41 9.93
C LEU A 111 -5.94 -1.37 9.43
N ALA A 112 -5.97 -0.15 9.98
CA ALA A 112 -5.02 0.90 9.64
C ALA A 112 -3.60 0.45 9.97
N GLU A 113 -3.35 -0.03 11.18
CA GLU A 113 -2.07 -0.65 11.54
C GLU A 113 -1.68 -1.78 10.59
N ALA A 114 -2.62 -2.64 10.20
CA ALA A 114 -2.34 -3.74 9.30
C ALA A 114 -1.92 -3.26 7.90
N PHE A 115 -2.57 -2.25 7.35
CA PHE A 115 -2.19 -1.67 6.06
C PHE A 115 -0.80 -1.04 6.14
N GLU A 116 -0.56 -0.17 7.13
CA GLU A 116 0.75 0.45 7.39
C GLU A 116 1.87 -0.58 7.60
N HIS A 117 1.57 -1.69 8.25
CA HIS A 117 2.53 -2.77 8.43
C HIS A 117 2.91 -3.41 7.08
N LEU A 118 1.94 -3.66 6.21
CA LEU A 118 2.15 -4.31 4.92
C LEU A 118 2.87 -3.39 3.94
N THR A 119 2.48 -2.12 3.88
CA THR A 119 3.13 -1.09 3.06
C THR A 119 4.56 -0.85 3.53
N ALA A 120 4.81 -0.70 4.84
CA ALA A 120 6.17 -0.56 5.37
C ALA A 120 7.07 -1.77 5.06
N LEU A 121 6.52 -3.00 5.13
CA LEU A 121 7.26 -4.21 4.75
C LEU A 121 7.62 -4.24 3.26
N LEU A 122 6.67 -3.87 2.39
CA LEU A 122 6.92 -3.77 0.96
C LEU A 122 7.95 -2.68 0.66
N SER A 123 7.81 -1.51 1.27
CA SER A 123 8.72 -0.37 1.16
C SER A 123 10.14 -0.74 1.58
N ALA A 124 10.31 -1.45 2.70
CA ALA A 124 11.61 -1.97 3.10
C ALA A 124 12.23 -2.91 2.04
N GLN A 125 11.44 -3.74 1.36
CA GLN A 125 11.94 -4.58 0.27
C GLN A 125 12.31 -3.78 -0.98
N VAL A 126 11.52 -2.76 -1.34
CA VAL A 126 11.79 -1.86 -2.46
C VAL A 126 13.12 -1.12 -2.23
N LEU A 127 13.36 -0.61 -1.03
CA LEU A 127 14.56 0.19 -0.70
C LEU A 127 15.84 -0.63 -0.56
N GLN A 128 15.76 -1.94 -0.32
CA GLN A 128 16.93 -2.83 -0.31
C GLN A 128 17.60 -3.00 -1.70
N GLY A 129 17.20 -2.21 -2.70
CA GLY A 129 17.76 -2.27 -4.07
C GLY A 129 17.42 -3.59 -4.77
N THR A 130 16.36 -4.26 -4.32
CA THR A 130 15.97 -5.56 -4.86
C THR A 130 15.17 -5.40 -6.15
N ALA A 131 14.78 -6.53 -6.74
CA ALA A 131 14.23 -6.56 -8.08
C ALA A 131 13.03 -5.62 -8.30
N TRP A 132 12.20 -5.32 -7.28
CA TRP A 132 10.94 -4.57 -7.41
C TRP A 132 11.05 -3.30 -8.26
N LEU A 133 11.94 -2.38 -7.88
CA LEU A 133 12.07 -1.05 -8.49
C LEU A 133 13.43 -0.94 -9.20
N GLN A 134 13.39 -0.89 -10.54
CA GLN A 134 14.54 -0.82 -11.43
C GLN A 134 14.61 0.50 -12.21
N GLY A 135 13.51 1.26 -12.27
CA GLY A 135 13.47 2.56 -12.94
C GLY A 135 14.23 3.65 -12.16
N ASP A 136 14.68 4.68 -12.87
CA ASP A 136 15.35 5.89 -12.34
C ASP A 136 14.57 7.19 -12.66
N GLY A 137 13.54 7.06 -13.48
CA GLY A 137 12.65 8.12 -13.90
C GLY A 137 11.83 8.74 -12.78
N ARG A 138 10.93 9.63 -13.19
CA ARG A 138 10.12 10.45 -12.28
C ARG A 138 9.25 9.60 -11.35
N GLU A 139 8.62 8.57 -11.90
CA GLU A 139 7.74 7.63 -11.21
C GLU A 139 8.53 6.87 -10.14
N ALA A 140 9.72 6.39 -10.49
CA ALA A 140 10.59 5.67 -9.55
C ALA A 140 11.10 6.57 -8.42
N ARG A 141 11.36 7.86 -8.67
CA ARG A 141 11.74 8.80 -7.60
C ARG A 141 10.59 9.05 -6.63
N MET A 142 9.36 9.18 -7.12
CA MET A 142 8.18 9.31 -6.26
C MET A 142 8.01 8.08 -5.37
N TRP A 143 8.12 6.87 -5.95
CA TRP A 143 8.03 5.62 -5.20
C TRP A 143 9.13 5.46 -4.15
N ARG A 144 10.38 5.85 -4.45
CA ARG A 144 11.46 5.84 -3.44
C ARG A 144 11.14 6.74 -2.25
N TRP A 145 10.72 7.98 -2.51
CA TRP A 145 10.33 8.92 -1.47
C TRP A 145 9.19 8.38 -0.60
N HIS A 146 8.10 7.87 -1.20
CA HIS A 146 7.01 7.25 -0.47
C HIS A 146 7.52 6.09 0.40
N CYS A 147 8.29 5.17 -0.19
CA CYS A 147 8.83 4.03 0.55
C CYS A 147 9.75 4.42 1.71
N GLU A 148 10.55 5.48 1.57
CA GLU A 148 11.45 5.99 2.62
C GLU A 148 10.68 6.46 3.85
N GLU A 149 9.56 7.16 3.64
CA GLU A 149 8.70 7.62 4.74
C GLU A 149 7.88 6.47 5.35
N GLU A 150 7.33 5.58 4.51
CA GLU A 150 6.48 4.45 4.93
C GLU A 150 7.15 3.50 5.96
N VAL A 151 8.47 3.33 5.87
CA VAL A 151 9.20 2.47 6.82
C VAL A 151 9.08 3.00 8.25
N GLY A 152 8.93 4.32 8.43
CA GLY A 152 8.72 4.95 9.73
C GLY A 152 7.28 4.84 10.26
N HIS A 153 6.30 4.69 9.37
CA HIS A 153 4.88 4.79 9.69
C HIS A 153 4.32 3.60 10.48
N ARG A 154 4.83 2.39 10.22
CA ARG A 154 4.42 1.15 10.91
C ARG A 154 4.39 1.27 12.44
N HIS A 155 5.30 2.04 13.02
CA HIS A 155 5.37 2.20 14.48
C HIS A 155 4.21 3.04 15.02
N VAL A 156 3.90 4.15 14.36
CA VAL A 156 2.87 5.11 14.79
C VAL A 156 1.48 4.46 14.81
N ALA A 157 1.07 3.81 13.72
CA ALA A 157 -0.25 3.19 13.66
C ALA A 157 -0.44 2.05 14.69
N SER A 158 0.62 1.25 14.91
CA SER A 158 0.62 0.21 15.94
C SER A 158 0.49 0.79 17.35
N ASP A 159 1.17 1.89 17.65
CA ASP A 159 1.17 2.46 18.99
C ASP A 159 -0.14 3.21 19.28
N VAL A 160 -0.75 3.87 18.28
CA VAL A 160 -2.11 4.41 18.38
C VAL A 160 -3.15 3.30 18.63
N ALA A 161 -3.09 2.20 17.87
CA ALA A 161 -4.00 1.07 18.07
C ALA A 161 -3.88 0.49 19.50
N ARG A 162 -2.66 0.33 20.01
CA ARG A 162 -2.43 -0.14 21.39
C ARG A 162 -2.93 0.84 22.44
N ALA A 163 -2.70 2.14 22.24
CA ALA A 163 -3.18 3.19 23.13
C ALA A 163 -4.72 3.16 23.27
N PHE A 164 -5.42 2.82 22.18
CA PHE A 164 -6.86 2.60 22.15
C PHE A 164 -7.31 1.20 22.61
N GLY A 165 -6.44 0.44 23.28
CA GLY A 165 -6.77 -0.87 23.85
C GLY A 165 -7.05 -1.95 22.81
N VAL A 166 -6.60 -1.79 21.56
CA VAL A 166 -6.78 -2.81 20.52
C VAL A 166 -5.92 -4.04 20.86
N GLY A 167 -6.59 -5.10 21.31
CA GLY A 167 -5.94 -6.34 21.73
C GLY A 167 -5.17 -7.03 20.61
N TYR A 168 -4.13 -7.75 20.99
CA TYR A 168 -3.22 -8.46 20.07
C TYR A 168 -3.94 -9.37 19.07
N ALA A 169 -4.88 -10.21 19.53
CA ALA A 169 -5.62 -11.13 18.66
C ALA A 169 -6.40 -10.40 17.55
N ARG A 170 -6.98 -9.23 17.85
CA ARG A 170 -7.69 -8.40 16.87
C ARG A 170 -6.73 -7.84 15.83
N ARG A 171 -5.56 -7.35 16.25
CA ARG A 171 -4.51 -6.83 15.36
C ARG A 171 -4.03 -7.90 14.39
N VAL A 172 -3.81 -9.14 14.88
CA VAL A 172 -3.44 -10.29 14.03
C VAL A 172 -4.54 -10.65 13.03
N ALA A 173 -5.78 -10.73 13.50
CA ALA A 173 -6.91 -11.05 12.63
C ALA A 173 -7.08 -9.97 11.53
N CYS A 174 -6.93 -8.70 11.88
CA CYS A 174 -6.98 -7.60 10.91
C CYS A 174 -5.78 -7.62 9.95
N LEU A 175 -4.59 -8.03 10.39
CA LEU A 175 -3.45 -8.25 9.48
C LEU A 175 -3.75 -9.32 8.43
N ALA A 176 -4.33 -10.45 8.84
CA ALA A 176 -4.73 -11.50 7.91
C ALA A 176 -5.81 -11.01 6.92
N LEU A 177 -6.82 -10.29 7.42
CA LEU A 177 -7.88 -9.71 6.59
C LEU A 177 -7.35 -8.67 5.60
N ALA A 178 -6.51 -7.74 6.07
CA ALA A 178 -5.87 -6.73 5.23
C ALA A 178 -4.98 -7.35 4.16
N THR A 179 -4.23 -8.41 4.51
CA THR A 179 -3.40 -9.17 3.55
C THR A 179 -4.26 -9.80 2.45
N LEU A 180 -5.37 -10.43 2.82
CA LEU A 180 -6.31 -11.01 1.85
C LEU A 180 -6.95 -9.93 0.97
N TYR A 181 -7.42 -8.84 1.58
CA TYR A 181 -8.05 -7.73 0.90
C TYR A 181 -7.12 -7.08 -0.12
N LEU A 182 -5.93 -6.63 0.31
CA LEU A 182 -4.91 -6.06 -0.57
C LEU A 182 -4.47 -7.05 -1.64
N GLY A 183 -4.27 -8.32 -1.28
CA GLY A 183 -3.87 -9.36 -2.24
C GLY A 183 -4.91 -9.56 -3.35
N ILE A 184 -6.20 -9.59 -3.00
CA ILE A 184 -7.30 -9.72 -3.97
C ILE A 184 -7.37 -8.49 -4.88
N ASP A 185 -7.37 -7.29 -4.32
CA ASP A 185 -7.55 -6.07 -5.12
C ASP A 185 -6.32 -5.75 -5.97
N LEU A 186 -5.12 -5.95 -5.43
CA LEU A 186 -3.89 -5.87 -6.21
C LEU A 186 -3.93 -6.86 -7.38
N SER A 187 -4.33 -8.11 -7.14
CA SER A 187 -4.44 -9.13 -8.19
C SER A 187 -5.45 -8.74 -9.27
N ARG A 188 -6.62 -8.21 -8.87
CA ARG A 188 -7.67 -7.76 -9.80
C ARG A 188 -7.20 -6.59 -10.66
N LEU A 189 -6.60 -5.56 -10.06
CA LEU A 189 -6.09 -4.39 -10.77
C LEU A 189 -4.95 -4.76 -11.71
N MET A 190 -3.97 -5.52 -11.19
CA MET A 190 -2.84 -6.02 -11.96
C MET A 190 -3.30 -6.84 -13.18
N THR A 191 -4.22 -7.78 -12.96
CA THR A 191 -4.77 -8.61 -14.06
C THR A 191 -5.50 -7.74 -15.08
N GLY A 192 -6.29 -6.76 -14.63
CA GLY A 192 -7.02 -5.85 -15.54
C GLY A 192 -6.10 -4.99 -16.39
N LEU A 193 -5.05 -4.42 -15.80
CA LEU A 193 -4.05 -3.61 -16.51
C LEU A 193 -3.27 -4.46 -17.53
N LEU A 194 -2.77 -5.62 -17.10
CA LEU A 194 -2.01 -6.52 -17.96
C LEU A 194 -2.86 -7.14 -19.09
N TRP A 195 -4.13 -7.46 -18.81
CA TRP A 195 -5.07 -7.91 -19.83
C TRP A 195 -5.26 -6.85 -20.92
N ARG A 196 -5.45 -5.59 -20.50
CA ARG A 196 -5.54 -4.46 -21.43
C ARG A 196 -4.28 -4.34 -22.27
N ASP A 197 -3.09 -4.36 -21.66
CA ASP A 197 -1.83 -4.25 -22.40
C ASP A 197 -1.64 -5.39 -23.42
N MET A 198 -2.14 -6.58 -23.10
CA MET A 198 -2.12 -7.73 -24.01
C MET A 198 -3.07 -7.55 -25.19
N VAL A 199 -4.30 -7.08 -24.93
CA VAL A 199 -5.31 -6.79 -25.97
C VAL A 199 -4.87 -5.65 -26.88
N ASP A 200 -4.26 -4.60 -26.31
CA ASP A 200 -3.74 -3.43 -27.02
C ASP A 200 -2.41 -3.73 -27.75
N GLY A 201 -1.86 -4.95 -27.61
CA GLY A 201 -0.67 -5.41 -28.32
C GLY A 201 0.65 -4.87 -27.77
N HIS A 202 0.67 -4.31 -26.56
CA HIS A 202 1.88 -3.83 -25.90
C HIS A 202 2.80 -4.96 -25.44
N VAL A 203 2.24 -6.14 -25.14
CA VAL A 203 2.98 -7.35 -24.75
C VAL A 203 2.31 -8.61 -25.30
N ARG A 204 3.12 -9.62 -25.65
CA ARG A 204 2.62 -10.95 -26.03
C ARG A 204 2.43 -11.83 -24.78
N PRO A 205 1.48 -12.78 -24.76
CA PRO A 205 1.23 -13.64 -23.60
C PRO A 205 2.49 -14.33 -23.05
N LEU A 206 3.30 -14.95 -23.91
CA LEU A 206 4.55 -15.62 -23.50
C LEU A 206 5.61 -14.63 -22.97
N GLY A 207 5.66 -13.43 -23.55
CA GLY A 207 6.56 -12.37 -23.07
C GLY A 207 6.14 -11.87 -21.69
N LEU A 208 4.83 -11.70 -21.46
CA LEU A 208 4.29 -11.33 -20.16
C LEU A 208 4.53 -12.42 -19.12
N LEU A 209 4.30 -13.69 -19.47
CA LEU A 209 4.60 -14.81 -18.58
C LEU A 209 6.08 -14.82 -18.18
N GLY A 210 7.00 -14.59 -19.13
CA GLY A 210 8.42 -14.48 -18.83
C GLY A 210 8.79 -13.31 -17.91
N GLN A 211 8.11 -12.17 -18.02
CA GLN A 211 8.29 -11.04 -17.10
C GLN A 211 7.76 -11.37 -15.70
N ALA A 212 6.57 -11.97 -15.61
CA ALA A 212 5.94 -12.37 -14.37
C ALA A 212 6.77 -13.41 -13.61
N THR A 213 7.28 -14.44 -14.29
CA THR A 213 8.11 -15.48 -13.67
C THR A 213 9.43 -14.91 -13.18
N ARG A 214 10.08 -14.05 -13.98
CA ARG A 214 11.30 -13.35 -13.56
C ARG A 214 11.04 -12.46 -12.36
N PHE A 215 9.94 -11.70 -12.37
CA PHE A 215 9.54 -10.87 -11.24
C PHE A 215 9.40 -11.72 -9.97
N ALA A 216 8.56 -12.76 -10.03
CA ALA A 216 8.29 -13.64 -8.89
C ALA A 216 9.55 -14.32 -8.37
N TRP A 217 10.40 -14.86 -9.27
CA TRP A 217 11.66 -15.49 -8.88
C TRP A 217 12.58 -14.51 -8.15
N CYS A 218 12.78 -13.32 -8.71
CA CYS A 218 13.70 -12.35 -8.14
C CYS A 218 13.16 -11.68 -6.86
N THR A 219 11.84 -11.61 -6.68
CA THR A 219 11.23 -11.03 -5.47
C THR A 219 10.92 -12.07 -4.39
N ALA A 220 10.90 -13.36 -4.70
CA ALA A 220 10.58 -14.44 -3.75
C ALA A 220 11.38 -14.40 -2.43
N PRO A 221 12.71 -14.16 -2.41
CA PRO A 221 13.44 -14.03 -1.14
C PRO A 221 12.94 -12.86 -0.30
N GLY A 222 12.58 -11.74 -0.94
CA GLY A 222 12.02 -10.57 -0.27
C GLY A 222 10.63 -10.82 0.29
N VAL A 223 9.76 -11.48 -0.48
CA VAL A 223 8.44 -11.93 -0.01
C VAL A 223 8.57 -12.89 1.18
N GLY A 224 9.53 -13.82 1.13
CA GLY A 224 9.83 -14.70 2.26
C GLY A 224 10.24 -13.92 3.53
N ARG A 225 11.11 -12.91 3.38
CA ARG A 225 11.47 -12.01 4.49
C ARG A 225 10.27 -11.24 5.02
N MET A 226 9.39 -10.74 4.15
CA MET A 226 8.16 -10.06 4.57
C MET A 226 7.26 -10.99 5.38
N ALA A 227 7.03 -12.23 4.92
CA ALA A 227 6.23 -13.21 5.63
C ALA A 227 6.82 -13.56 7.01
N ILE A 228 8.15 -13.76 7.09
CA ILE A 228 8.85 -13.99 8.37
C ILE A 228 8.71 -12.76 9.28
N ALA A 229 8.87 -11.55 8.75
CA ALA A 229 8.77 -10.31 9.52
C ALA A 229 7.34 -10.02 10.00
N SER A 230 6.32 -10.39 9.22
CA SER A 230 4.93 -10.40 9.66
C SER A 230 4.78 -11.37 10.83
N LEU A 231 5.18 -12.64 10.68
CA LEU A 231 5.10 -13.65 11.74
C LEU A 231 5.86 -13.25 13.02
N ALA A 232 7.05 -12.65 12.87
CA ALA A 232 7.82 -12.15 14.01
C ALA A 232 7.17 -10.90 14.63
N GLY A 233 6.58 -10.02 13.82
CA GLY A 233 5.81 -8.85 14.26
C GLY A 233 4.50 -9.23 14.96
N LEU A 234 3.99 -10.43 14.70
CA LEU A 234 2.91 -11.05 15.44
C LEU A 234 3.39 -11.54 16.81
N LEU A 235 4.67 -11.82 17.08
CA LEU A 235 5.03 -12.25 18.44
C LEU A 235 4.70 -11.16 19.49
N PRO A 236 4.11 -11.50 20.65
CA PRO A 236 3.87 -10.53 21.70
C PRO A 236 5.22 -9.90 22.07
N ARG A 237 5.37 -8.60 21.87
CA ARG A 237 6.51 -7.88 22.44
C ARG A 237 6.36 -7.99 23.95
N ARG A 238 7.31 -8.64 24.63
CA ARG A 238 7.41 -8.53 26.08
C ARG A 238 7.56 -7.04 26.37
N LEU A 239 6.63 -6.49 27.16
CA LEU A 239 6.80 -5.16 27.73
C LEU A 239 8.12 -5.23 28.52
N ALA A 240 9.13 -4.52 28.04
CA ALA A 240 10.35 -4.25 28.79
C ALA A 240 10.14 -2.99 29.62
#